data_AF-A0AA43LAX0-F1
#
_entry.id   AF-A0AA43LAX0-F1
#
_cell.length_a   1.000
_cell.length_b   1.000
_cell.length_c   1.000
_cell.angle_alpha   90.00
_cell.angle_beta   90.00
_cell.angle_gamma   90.00
#
_symmetry.space_group_name_H-M   'P 1'
#
loop_
_entity.id
_entity.type
_entity.pdbx_description
1 polymer ?
#
loop_
_entity_poly.entity_id
_entity_poly.type
_entity_poly.pdbx_seq_one_letter_code
_entity_poly.pdbx_strand_id
1 'polypeptide(L)'
;MKRQMPWILKGHVTWVRDQLLRKYSIDQLNNDDVWYFEVIEAPEIHFRGISETDIALMYDYFSPSALEIHEIQQKYGNQNDFTVVLANLIDLYQKAFQNAMNKLKVV
;
A
#
# COMPACT_ATOMS: atom_id res chain seq x y z
N MET A 1 20.53 -6.67 10.07
CA MET A 1 19.28 -7.38 10.44
C MET A 1 18.14 -6.81 9.61
N LYS A 2 17.31 -7.63 8.97
CA LYS A 2 16.11 -7.13 8.28
C LYS A 2 15.15 -6.56 9.35
N ARG A 3 14.75 -5.30 9.23
CA ARG A 3 13.72 -4.71 10.11
C ARG A 3 12.42 -5.50 9.92
N GLN A 4 11.76 -5.89 11.01
CA GLN A 4 10.49 -6.58 10.95
C GLN A 4 9.39 -5.59 10.57
N MET A 5 8.51 -5.97 9.65
CA MET A 5 7.35 -5.16 9.27
C MET A 5 6.45 -4.89 10.49
N PRO A 6 6.09 -3.61 10.77
CA PRO A 6 5.11 -3.27 11.78
C PRO A 6 3.82 -4.06 11.62
N TRP A 7 3.23 -4.45 12.75
CA TRP A 7 2.00 -5.24 12.78
C TRP A 7 0.84 -4.55 12.04
N ILE A 8 0.81 -3.22 12.05
CA ILE A 8 -0.18 -2.39 11.35
C ILE A 8 -0.11 -2.62 9.84
N LEU A 9 1.09 -2.49 9.25
CA LEU A 9 1.32 -2.72 7.83
C LEU A 9 1.03 -4.17 7.44
N LYS A 10 1.53 -5.13 8.22
CA LYS A 10 1.30 -6.56 7.95
C LYS A 10 -0.19 -6.91 8.00
N GLY A 11 -0.90 -6.38 8.99
CA GLY A 11 -2.35 -6.55 9.16
C GLY A 11 -3.12 -5.96 7.97
N HIS A 12 -2.81 -4.72 7.59
CA HIS A 12 -3.47 -4.06 6.46
C HIS A 12 -3.23 -4.78 5.13
N VAL A 13 -1.99 -5.14 4.80
CA VAL A 13 -1.69 -5.84 3.54
C VAL A 13 -2.42 -7.19 3.44
N THR A 14 -2.49 -7.92 4.57
CA THR A 14 -3.24 -9.18 4.62
C THR A 14 -4.74 -8.95 4.42
N TRP A 15 -5.29 -7.94 5.10
CA TRP A 15 -6.69 -7.58 4.99
C TRP A 15 -7.06 -7.13 3.57
N VAL A 16 -6.27 -6.27 2.92
CA VAL A 16 -6.50 -5.82 1.52
C VAL A 16 -6.57 -7.01 0.58
N ARG A 17 -5.59 -7.92 0.62
CA ARG A 17 -5.59 -9.13 -0.20
C ARG A 17 -6.88 -9.94 0.00
N ASP A 18 -7.28 -10.13 1.25
CA ASP A 18 -8.46 -10.95 1.57
C ASP A 18 -9.77 -10.27 1.19
N GLN A 19 -9.83 -8.93 1.22
CA GLN A 19 -10.95 -8.16 0.65
C GLN A 19 -11.05 -8.36 -0.85
N LEU A 20 -9.95 -8.22 -1.59
CA LEU A 20 -9.91 -8.40 -3.04
C LEU A 20 -10.42 -9.79 -3.46
N LEU A 21 -9.97 -10.83 -2.77
CA LEU A 21 -10.40 -12.21 -3.01
C LEU A 21 -11.90 -12.45 -2.78
N ARG A 22 -12.54 -11.66 -1.92
CA ARG A 22 -13.97 -11.77 -1.63
C ARG A 22 -14.83 -10.94 -2.59
N LYS A 23 -14.28 -9.81 -3.05
CA LYS A 23 -15.04 -8.79 -3.79
C LYS A 23 -14.96 -8.98 -5.30
N TYR A 24 -13.88 -9.56 -5.81
CA TYR A 24 -13.60 -9.60 -7.24
C TYR A 24 -13.31 -11.00 -7.79
N SER A 25 -13.74 -11.24 -9.02
CA SER A 25 -13.24 -12.33 -9.86
C SER A 25 -11.89 -11.97 -10.49
N ILE A 26 -11.20 -12.96 -11.09
CA ILE A 26 -9.94 -12.71 -11.79
C ILE A 26 -10.10 -11.75 -12.96
N ASP A 27 -11.19 -11.85 -13.72
CA ASP A 27 -11.46 -10.97 -14.86
C ASP A 27 -11.66 -9.52 -14.41
N GLN A 28 -12.30 -9.31 -13.26
CA GLN A 28 -12.45 -7.98 -12.67
C GLN A 28 -11.11 -7.42 -12.17
N LEU A 29 -10.24 -8.25 -11.60
CA LEU A 29 -8.90 -7.81 -11.19
C LEU A 29 -7.95 -7.55 -12.37
N ASN A 30 -8.25 -8.03 -13.58
CA ASN A 30 -7.53 -7.66 -14.79
C ASN A 30 -7.97 -6.29 -15.34
N ASN A 31 -8.96 -5.63 -14.74
CA ASN A 31 -9.42 -4.31 -15.14
C ASN A 31 -8.53 -3.22 -14.49
N ASP A 32 -7.99 -2.33 -15.32
CA ASP A 32 -7.13 -1.21 -14.89
C ASP A 32 -7.83 -0.24 -13.93
N ASP A 33 -9.14 -0.04 -14.05
CA ASP A 33 -9.92 0.81 -13.14
C ASP A 33 -9.98 0.19 -11.73
N VAL A 34 -10.12 -1.13 -11.66
CA VAL A 34 -10.12 -1.86 -10.38
C VAL A 34 -8.72 -1.82 -9.77
N TRP A 35 -7.68 -1.99 -10.58
CA TRP A 35 -6.31 -1.82 -10.13
C TRP A 35 -6.07 -0.41 -9.59
N TYR A 36 -6.46 0.62 -10.34
CA TYR A 36 -6.24 2.01 -9.95
C TYR A 36 -6.96 2.32 -8.63
N PHE A 37 -8.24 1.95 -8.51
CA PHE A 37 -9.01 2.16 -7.29
C PHE A 37 -8.38 1.44 -6.08
N GLU A 38 -8.06 0.16 -6.22
CA GLU A 38 -7.62 -0.68 -5.10
C GLU A 38 -6.14 -0.51 -4.75
N VAL A 39 -5.29 -0.03 -5.67
CA VAL A 39 -3.83 0.10 -5.46
C VAL A 39 -3.40 1.56 -5.29
N ILE A 40 -4.02 2.50 -6.01
CA ILE A 40 -3.63 3.92 -5.99
C ILE A 40 -4.50 4.72 -5.01
N GLU A 41 -5.83 4.62 -5.10
CA GLU A 41 -6.73 5.46 -4.28
C GLU A 41 -6.98 4.88 -2.88
N ALA A 42 -7.18 3.56 -2.78
CA ALA A 42 -7.51 2.89 -1.53
C ALA A 42 -6.51 3.12 -0.38
N PRO A 43 -5.17 3.17 -0.58
CA PRO A 43 -4.23 3.51 0.49
C PRO A 43 -4.56 4.81 1.20
N GLU A 44 -4.91 5.87 0.46
CA GLU A 44 -5.25 7.18 1.03
C GLU A 44 -6.47 7.08 1.95
N ILE A 45 -7.49 6.36 1.50
CA ILE A 45 -8.74 6.18 2.22
C ILE A 45 -8.54 5.31 3.46
N HIS A 46 -7.85 4.17 3.30
CA HIS A 46 -7.64 3.19 4.37
C HIS A 46 -6.73 3.72 5.49
N PHE A 47 -5.76 4.59 5.15
CA PHE A 47 -4.84 5.19 6.12
C PHE A 47 -5.26 6.59 6.59
N ARG A 48 -6.43 7.07 6.19
CA ARG A 48 -6.96 8.33 6.69
C ARG A 48 -7.29 8.20 8.18
N GLY A 49 -6.77 9.12 8.99
CA GLY A 49 -7.05 9.16 10.44
C GLY A 49 -6.19 8.23 11.29
N ILE A 50 -5.17 7.60 10.71
CA ILE A 50 -4.12 6.89 11.46
C ILE A 50 -3.34 7.88 12.32
N SER A 51 -2.94 7.45 13.53
CA SER A 51 -2.24 8.31 14.48
C SER A 51 -0.86 8.74 13.95
N GLU A 52 -0.42 9.95 14.28
CA GLU A 52 0.92 10.45 13.89
C GLU A 52 2.04 9.52 14.39
N THR A 53 1.87 8.91 15.56
CA THR A 53 2.82 7.92 16.10
C THR A 53 2.92 6.68 15.20
N ASP A 54 1.79 6.17 14.70
CA ASP A 54 1.80 5.04 13.79
C ASP A 54 2.38 5.42 12.43
N ILE A 55 2.11 6.63 11.93
CA ILE A 55 2.73 7.14 10.71
C ILE A 55 4.25 7.22 10.86
N ALA A 56 4.76 7.74 11.99
CA ALA A 56 6.19 7.78 12.26
C ALA A 56 6.82 6.38 12.30
N LEU A 57 6.16 5.41 12.94
CA LEU A 57 6.62 4.01 12.96
C LEU A 57 6.67 3.38 11.56
N MET A 58 5.70 3.70 10.70
CA MET A 58 5.69 3.24 9.31
C MET A 58 6.79 3.91 8.49
N TYR A 59 6.96 5.22 8.65
CA TYR A 59 8.01 5.99 8.00
C TYR A 59 9.40 5.43 8.37
N ASP A 60 9.66 5.19 9.66
CA ASP A 60 10.90 4.58 10.15
C ASP A 60 11.12 3.16 9.60
N TYR A 61 10.04 2.40 9.43
CA TYR A 61 10.13 1.08 8.82
C TYR A 61 10.51 1.15 7.34
N PHE A 62 9.86 2.02 6.57
CA PHE A 62 10.19 2.24 5.16
C PHE A 62 11.59 2.80 5.00
N SER A 63 12.03 3.64 5.95
CA SER A 63 13.37 4.23 5.98
C SER A 63 13.77 4.83 4.62
N PRO A 64 12.90 5.70 4.05
CA PRO A 64 13.04 6.15 2.67
C PRO A 64 14.37 6.87 2.46
N SER A 65 14.97 6.66 1.28
CA SER A 65 16.22 7.33 0.95
C SER A 65 16.01 8.82 0.64
N ALA A 66 17.04 9.65 0.74
CA ALA A 66 16.93 11.06 0.37
C ALA A 66 16.51 11.26 -1.11
N LEU A 67 16.94 10.35 -2.00
CA LEU A 67 16.53 10.33 -3.40
C LEU A 67 15.03 10.05 -3.53
N GLU A 68 14.54 9.03 -2.83
CA GLU A 68 13.13 8.64 -2.83
C GLU A 68 12.24 9.75 -2.29
N ILE A 69 12.64 10.39 -1.18
CA ILE A 69 11.93 11.56 -0.63
C ILE A 69 11.85 12.68 -1.66
N HIS A 70 12.94 12.95 -2.38
CA HIS A 70 12.97 13.95 -3.44
C HIS A 70 12.02 13.59 -4.60
N GLU A 71 11.99 12.34 -5.03
CA GLU A 71 11.08 11.85 -6.07
C GLU A 71 9.61 11.97 -5.65
N ILE A 72 9.30 11.64 -4.39
CA ILE A 72 7.96 11.80 -3.81
C ILE A 72 7.57 13.29 -3.79
N GLN A 73 8.47 14.19 -3.39
CA GLN A 73 8.23 15.63 -3.44
C GLN A 73 7.95 16.11 -4.87
N GLN A 74 8.69 15.65 -5.88
CA GLN A 74 8.45 16.03 -7.27
C GLN A 74 7.09 15.50 -7.78
N LYS A 75 6.71 14.29 -7.39
CA LYS A 75 5.48 13.63 -7.84
C LYS A 75 4.22 14.20 -7.17
N TYR A 76 4.26 14.40 -5.86
CA TYR A 76 3.08 14.75 -5.06
C TYR A 76 3.06 16.23 -4.62
N GLY A 77 4.15 16.97 -4.83
CA GLY A 77 4.28 18.36 -4.37
C GLY A 77 4.48 18.49 -2.85
N ASN A 78 4.65 17.38 -2.14
CA ASN A 78 4.83 17.33 -0.68
C ASN A 78 5.65 16.10 -0.27
N GLN A 79 6.30 16.17 0.89
CA GLN A 79 7.19 15.14 1.44
C GLN A 79 6.98 14.92 2.94
N ASN A 80 5.83 15.31 3.49
CA ASN A 80 5.52 14.99 4.88
C ASN A 80 5.44 13.47 5.10
N ASP A 81 5.62 13.03 6.33
CA ASP A 81 5.71 11.60 6.68
C ASP A 81 4.50 10.81 6.16
N PHE A 82 3.30 11.41 6.20
CA PHE A 82 2.08 10.78 5.67
C PHE A 82 2.16 10.55 4.15
N THR A 83 2.54 11.56 3.37
CA THR A 83 2.68 11.44 1.91
C THR A 83 3.76 10.43 1.54
N VAL A 84 4.85 10.38 2.29
CA VAL A 84 5.93 9.41 2.06
C VAL A 84 5.49 7.98 2.40
N VAL A 85 4.79 7.80 3.51
CA VAL A 85 4.17 6.53 3.90
C VAL A 85 3.16 6.09 2.84
N LEU A 86 2.30 6.99 2.37
CA LEU A 86 1.30 6.71 1.34
C LEU A 86 1.94 6.24 0.04
N ALA A 87 3.00 6.92 -0.43
CA ALA A 87 3.73 6.52 -1.62
C ALA A 87 4.31 5.09 -1.50
N ASN A 88 4.82 4.74 -0.31
CA ASN A 88 5.35 3.41 -0.02
C ASN A 88 4.25 2.33 0.17
N LEU A 89 3.06 2.73 0.61
CA LEU A 89 1.92 1.82 0.77
C LEU A 89 1.41 1.30 -0.57
N ILE A 90 1.51 2.09 -1.64
CA ILE A 90 1.14 1.69 -3.00
C ILE A 90 1.87 0.40 -3.40
N ASP A 91 3.17 0.30 -3.12
CA ASP A 91 3.95 -0.92 -3.43
C ASP A 91 3.49 -2.14 -2.62
N LEU A 92 3.07 -1.93 -1.38
CA LEU A 92 2.52 -3.00 -0.56
C LEU A 92 1.14 -3.44 -1.05
N TYR A 93 0.31 -2.51 -1.49
CA TYR A 93 -1.01 -2.79 -2.05
C TYR A 93 -0.91 -3.46 -3.42
N GLN A 94 0.06 -3.06 -4.25
CA GLN A 94 0.40 -3.73 -5.49
C GLN A 94 0.74 -5.20 -5.26
N LYS A 95 1.54 -5.51 -4.22
CA LYS A 95 1.86 -6.88 -3.84
C LYS A 95 0.63 -7.64 -3.33
N ALA A 96 -0.23 -6.99 -2.55
CA ALA A 96 -1.50 -7.59 -2.09
C ALA A 96 -2.40 -7.95 -3.28
N PHE A 97 -2.52 -7.05 -4.25
CA PHE A 97 -3.30 -7.21 -5.47
C PHE A 97 -2.79 -8.36 -6.33
N GLN A 98 -1.49 -8.39 -6.63
CA GLN A 98 -0.87 -9.49 -7.37
C GLN A 98 -1.04 -10.85 -6.67
N ASN A 99 -0.93 -10.87 -5.34
CA ASN A 99 -1.16 -12.08 -4.57
C ASN A 99 -2.62 -12.55 -4.66
N ALA A 100 -3.59 -11.63 -4.66
CA ALA A 100 -5.00 -11.97 -4.86
C ALA A 100 -5.23 -12.56 -6.25
N MET A 101 -4.72 -11.91 -7.30
CA MET A 101 -4.80 -12.41 -8.68
C MET A 101 -4.20 -13.82 -8.82
N ASN A 102 -3.00 -14.03 -8.29
CA ASN A 102 -2.31 -15.32 -8.38
C ASN A 102 -3.10 -16.43 -7.68
N LYS A 103 -3.73 -16.13 -6.54
CA LYS A 103 -4.57 -17.10 -5.83
C LYS A 103 -5.83 -17.46 -6.62
N LEU A 104 -6.47 -16.50 -7.28
CA LEU A 104 -7.66 -16.77 -8.10
C LEU A 104 -7.33 -17.54 -9.39
N LYS A 105 -6.11 -17.41 -9.93
CA LYS A 105 -5.66 -18.18 -11.11
C LYS A 105 -5.43 -19.67 -10.83
N VAL A 106 -5.24 -20.04 -9.57
CA VAL A 106 -4.96 -21.43 -9.14
C VAL A 106 -6.25 -22.18 -8.79
N VAL A 107 -7.39 -21.49 -8.75
CA VAL A 107 -8.74 -22.04 -8.53
C VAL A 107 -9.40 -22.30 -9.87
#